data_AF-A0A2A3J909-F1
#
_entry.id   AF-A0A2A3J909-F1
#
_cell.length_a   1.000
_cell.length_b   1.000
_cell.length_c   1.000
_cell.angle_alpha   90.00
_cell.angle_beta   90.00
_cell.angle_gamma   90.00
#
_symmetry.space_group_name_H-M   'P 1'
#
loop_
_entity.id
_entity.type
_entity.pdbx_description
1 polymer ?
#
loop_
_entity_poly.entity_id
_entity_poly.type
_entity_poly.pdbx_seq_one_letter_code
_entity_poly.pdbx_strand_id
1 'polypeptide(L)'
;MGVVLVAVLLIVGAVAAVAYQRRLSQPYGAVSDLDAEAEAHRWVERLGGSLSTLDARGNAAAAQALTDAAERHRAAQGQLVTARSGAQYAMASRTALEGLHYLRAARTSLGLDPGPALPDLGTGAITARNGRVTVDGRTYAASPRPGDATPYYYPGGVVSGRQMPGGWYSAPWWKTALVAGAAGAGGVILADALLDGLRRPHGGGPMAGPDGFGGLGGVGDFAGRF
;
A
#
# COMPACT_ATOMS: atom_id res chain seq x y z
N MET A 1 -9.13 -55.43 10.24
CA MET A 1 -8.73 -55.12 8.85
C MET A 1 -9.78 -54.29 8.09
N GLY A 2 -11.07 -54.64 8.09
CA GLY A 2 -12.10 -53.90 7.33
C GLY A 2 -12.29 -52.43 7.74
N VAL A 3 -12.25 -52.11 9.04
CA VAL A 3 -12.47 -50.74 9.54
C VAL A 3 -11.34 -49.77 9.13
N VAL A 4 -10.10 -50.26 9.05
CA VAL A 4 -8.94 -49.44 8.64
C VAL A 4 -9.01 -49.10 7.15
N LEU A 5 -9.44 -50.06 6.32
CA LEU A 5 -9.64 -49.84 4.88
C LEU A 5 -10.73 -48.80 4.59
N VAL A 6 -11.84 -48.84 5.34
CA VAL A 6 -12.94 -47.87 5.22
C VAL A 6 -12.48 -46.47 5.65
N ALA A 7 -11.71 -46.37 6.74
CA ALA A 7 -11.18 -45.08 7.20
C ALA A 7 -10.22 -44.43 6.19
N VAL A 8 -9.35 -45.22 5.57
CA VAL A 8 -8.42 -44.72 4.53
C VAL A 8 -9.18 -44.24 3.29
N LEU A 9 -10.21 -44.97 2.86
CA LEU A 9 -11.03 -44.59 1.72
C LEU A 9 -11.81 -43.29 1.96
N LEU A 10 -12.30 -43.08 3.18
CA LEU A 10 -12.97 -41.83 3.57
C LEU A 10 -12.01 -40.64 3.60
N ILE A 11 -10.79 -40.83 4.07
CA ILE A 11 -9.77 -39.77 4.07
C ILE A 11 -9.40 -39.40 2.63
N VAL A 12 -9.16 -40.38 1.77
CA VAL A 12 -8.84 -40.14 0.36
C VAL A 12 -10.01 -39.45 -0.36
N GLY A 13 -11.25 -39.90 -0.11
CA GLY A 13 -12.45 -39.28 -0.66
C GLY A 13 -12.64 -37.84 -0.19
N ALA A 14 -12.40 -37.55 1.10
CA ALA A 14 -12.48 -36.21 1.65
C ALA A 14 -11.40 -35.29 1.08
N VAL A 15 -10.16 -35.77 0.94
CA VAL A 15 -9.06 -35.00 0.33
C VAL A 15 -9.34 -34.71 -1.14
N ALA A 16 -9.85 -35.69 -1.89
CA ALA A 16 -10.26 -35.51 -3.29
C ALA A 16 -11.43 -34.53 -3.42
N ALA A 17 -12.42 -34.60 -2.53
CA ALA A 17 -13.56 -33.69 -2.52
C ALA A 17 -13.16 -32.25 -2.19
N VAL A 18 -12.25 -32.05 -1.22
CA VAL A 18 -11.72 -30.71 -0.88
C VAL A 18 -10.87 -30.15 -2.03
N ALA A 19 -10.04 -30.99 -2.68
CA ALA A 19 -9.26 -30.58 -3.84
C ALA A 19 -10.17 -30.20 -5.03
N TYR A 20 -11.28 -30.92 -5.22
CA TYR A 20 -12.25 -30.66 -6.28
C TYR A 20 -13.10 -29.41 -6.01
N GLN A 21 -13.55 -29.22 -4.76
CA GLN A 21 -14.26 -28.01 -4.35
C GLN A 21 -13.38 -26.75 -4.49
N ARG A 22 -12.07 -26.84 -4.18
CA ARG A 22 -11.13 -25.74 -4.43
C ARG A 22 -10.99 -25.39 -5.91
N ARG A 23 -11.17 -26.35 -6.82
CA ARG A 23 -11.17 -26.11 -8.28
C ARG A 23 -12.48 -25.50 -8.77
N LEU A 24 -13.61 -25.88 -8.17
CA LEU A 24 -14.93 -25.37 -8.52
C LEU A 24 -15.23 -23.97 -7.94
N SER A 25 -14.56 -23.57 -6.86
CA SER A 25 -14.66 -22.22 -6.30
C SER A 25 -13.84 -21.16 -7.04
N GLN A 26 -13.34 -21.46 -8.25
CA GLN A 26 -12.83 -20.42 -9.16
C GLN A 26 -14.02 -19.53 -9.57
N PRO A 27 -14.05 -18.24 -9.20
CA PRO A 27 -15.16 -17.36 -9.51
C PRO A 27 -15.37 -17.31 -11.03
N TYR A 28 -16.62 -17.49 -11.47
CA TYR A 28 -17.07 -17.20 -12.82
C TYR A 28 -16.67 -15.74 -13.15
N GLY A 29 -15.73 -15.57 -14.08
CA GLY A 29 -15.09 -14.29 -14.41
C GLY A 29 -13.55 -14.32 -14.41
N ALA A 30 -12.92 -15.49 -14.26
CA ALA A 30 -11.48 -15.64 -14.41
C ALA A 30 -11.03 -15.17 -15.81
N VAL A 31 -10.35 -14.02 -15.84
CA VAL A 31 -9.46 -13.62 -16.93
C VAL A 31 -8.67 -14.85 -17.34
N SER A 32 -8.71 -15.23 -18.63
CA SER A 32 -8.01 -16.45 -19.05
C SER A 32 -6.52 -16.30 -18.71
N ASP A 33 -5.82 -17.41 -18.44
CA ASP A 33 -4.39 -17.34 -18.13
C ASP A 33 -3.61 -16.57 -19.21
N LEU A 34 -4.05 -16.67 -20.47
CA LEU A 34 -3.51 -15.94 -21.63
C LEU A 34 -3.78 -14.43 -21.57
N ASP A 35 -4.97 -14.02 -21.14
CA ASP A 35 -5.29 -12.59 -20.98
C ASP A 35 -4.47 -11.96 -19.85
N ALA A 36 -4.28 -12.69 -18.75
CA ALA A 36 -3.45 -12.25 -17.62
C ALA A 36 -1.96 -12.16 -18.03
N GLU A 37 -1.48 -13.12 -18.82
CA GLU A 37 -0.14 -13.09 -19.40
C GLU A 37 0.07 -11.87 -20.30
N ALA A 38 -0.82 -11.66 -21.26
CA ALA A 38 -0.76 -10.51 -22.18
C ALA A 38 -0.80 -9.17 -21.43
N GLU A 39 -1.63 -9.08 -20.38
CA GLU A 39 -1.67 -7.91 -19.51
C GLU A 39 -0.35 -7.68 -18.77
N ALA A 40 0.25 -8.73 -18.22
CA ALA A 40 1.51 -8.62 -17.50
C ALA A 40 2.65 -8.15 -18.42
N HIS A 41 2.75 -8.71 -19.62
CA HIS A 41 3.70 -8.26 -20.64
C HIS A 41 3.50 -6.78 -20.99
N ARG A 42 2.25 -6.38 -21.29
CA ARG A 42 1.90 -5.00 -21.63
C ARG A 42 2.34 -4.00 -20.55
N TRP A 43 2.12 -4.31 -19.27
CA TRP A 43 2.49 -3.42 -18.18
C TRP A 43 4.00 -3.34 -17.94
N VAL A 44 4.71 -4.48 -18.03
CA VAL A 44 6.16 -4.52 -17.87
C VAL A 44 6.86 -3.77 -19.00
N GLU A 45 6.45 -3.99 -20.25
CA GLU A 45 6.99 -3.27 -21.41
C GLU A 45 6.76 -1.77 -21.32
N ARG A 46 5.54 -1.36 -20.91
CA ARG A 46 5.22 0.06 -20.69
C ARG A 46 6.13 0.68 -19.63
N LEU A 47 6.35 -0.02 -18.51
CA LEU A 47 7.23 0.45 -17.45
C LEU A 47 8.67 0.59 -17.95
N GLY A 48 9.19 -0.41 -18.66
CA GLY A 48 10.53 -0.39 -19.24
C GLY A 48 10.74 0.76 -20.22
N GLY A 49 9.78 0.97 -21.14
CA GLY A 49 9.82 2.09 -22.09
C GLY A 49 9.66 3.46 -21.43
N SER A 50 8.91 3.55 -20.34
CA SER A 50 8.79 4.80 -19.58
C SER A 50 10.07 5.13 -18.81
N LEU A 51 10.74 4.11 -18.25
CA LEU A 51 12.01 4.28 -17.53
C LEU A 51 13.14 4.73 -18.44
N SER A 52 13.21 4.21 -19.66
CA SER A 52 14.29 4.55 -20.60
C SER A 52 14.21 5.98 -21.14
N THR A 53 13.06 6.64 -21.02
CA THR A 53 12.81 7.98 -21.58
C THR A 53 12.86 9.10 -20.55
N LEU A 54 12.84 8.78 -19.25
CA LEU A 54 12.72 9.78 -18.19
C LEU A 54 14.04 9.99 -17.45
N ASP A 55 14.59 11.20 -17.56
CA ASP A 55 15.76 11.65 -16.81
C ASP A 55 15.36 12.42 -15.53
N ALA A 56 16.13 12.25 -14.46
CA ALA A 56 15.86 12.86 -13.16
C ALA A 56 16.18 14.36 -13.09
N ARG A 57 16.92 14.92 -14.06
CA ARG A 57 17.28 16.35 -14.16
C ARG A 57 17.82 16.97 -12.86
N GLY A 58 18.56 16.18 -12.08
CA GLY A 58 19.12 16.60 -10.79
C GLY A 58 18.10 16.72 -9.63
N ASN A 59 16.83 16.38 -9.84
CA ASN A 59 15.83 16.38 -8.78
C ASN A 59 15.95 15.10 -7.93
N ALA A 60 16.27 15.24 -6.64
CA ALA A 60 16.50 14.11 -5.74
C ALA A 60 15.27 13.22 -5.55
N ALA A 61 14.07 13.80 -5.43
CA ALA A 61 12.82 13.05 -5.29
C ALA A 61 12.51 12.24 -6.56
N ALA A 62 12.74 12.83 -7.74
CA ALA A 62 12.59 12.15 -9.02
C ALA A 62 13.63 11.03 -9.20
N ALA A 63 14.90 11.28 -8.87
CA ALA A 63 15.97 10.29 -8.95
C ALA A 63 15.67 9.06 -8.09
N GLN A 64 15.19 9.29 -6.87
CA GLN A 64 14.78 8.20 -6.00
C GLN A 64 13.58 7.44 -6.57
N ALA A 65 12.51 8.14 -6.96
CA ALA A 65 11.32 7.48 -7.48
C ALA A 65 11.63 6.66 -8.75
N LEU A 66 12.55 7.13 -9.60
CA LEU A 66 13.07 6.36 -10.74
C LEU A 66 13.85 5.11 -10.32
N THR A 67 14.64 5.19 -9.24
CA THR A 67 15.33 4.03 -8.68
C THR A 67 14.32 2.99 -8.18
N ASP A 68 13.31 3.43 -7.42
CA ASP A 68 12.22 2.57 -6.92
C ASP A 68 11.42 1.94 -8.08
N ALA A 69 11.13 2.71 -9.14
CA ALA A 69 10.49 2.21 -10.34
C ALA A 69 11.35 1.16 -11.07
N ALA A 70 12.67 1.37 -11.18
CA ALA A 70 13.59 0.42 -11.79
C ALA A 70 13.73 -0.88 -10.98
N GLU A 71 13.69 -0.81 -9.65
CA GLU A 71 13.61 -1.99 -8.78
C GLU A 71 12.35 -2.81 -9.06
N ARG A 72 11.18 -2.16 -9.14
CA ARG A 72 9.92 -2.82 -9.47
C ARG A 72 9.93 -3.43 -10.87
N HIS A 73 10.53 -2.74 -11.84
CA HIS A 73 10.70 -3.29 -13.19
C HIS A 73 11.51 -4.58 -13.20
N ARG A 74 12.68 -4.61 -12.53
CA ARG A 74 13.50 -5.84 -12.43
C ARG A 74 12.75 -6.97 -11.73
N ALA A 75 12.02 -6.66 -10.65
CA ALA A 75 11.20 -7.64 -9.95
C ALA A 75 10.09 -8.22 -10.83
N ALA A 76 9.36 -7.36 -11.55
CA ALA A 76 8.29 -7.77 -12.46
C ALA A 76 8.83 -8.61 -13.63
N GLN A 77 9.99 -8.25 -14.19
CA GLN A 77 10.67 -9.06 -15.21
C GLN A 77 11.03 -10.46 -14.67
N GLY A 78 11.59 -10.55 -13.46
CA GLY A 78 11.89 -11.84 -12.84
C GLY A 78 10.65 -12.70 -12.57
N GLN A 79 9.56 -12.08 -12.14
CA GLN A 79 8.27 -12.75 -11.96
C GLN A 79 7.70 -13.27 -13.28
N LEU A 80 7.73 -12.47 -14.35
CA LEU A 80 7.27 -12.88 -15.68
C LEU A 80 7.99 -14.13 -16.19
N VAL A 81 9.32 -14.21 -16.03
CA VAL A 81 10.12 -15.36 -16.49
C VAL A 81 9.65 -16.68 -15.84
N THR A 82 9.21 -16.63 -14.59
CA THR A 82 8.86 -17.81 -13.79
C THR A 82 7.36 -18.05 -13.69
N ALA A 83 6.52 -17.13 -14.14
CA ALA A 83 5.06 -17.24 -14.10
C ALA A 83 4.54 -18.33 -15.05
N ARG A 84 3.60 -19.14 -14.56
CA ARG A 84 2.97 -20.28 -15.26
C ARG A 84 1.45 -20.35 -15.03
N SER A 85 0.86 -19.32 -14.43
CA SER A 85 -0.58 -19.27 -14.10
C SER A 85 -1.06 -17.82 -14.09
N GLY A 86 -2.34 -17.60 -14.36
CA GLY A 86 -2.93 -16.26 -14.38
C GLY A 86 -2.73 -15.49 -13.07
N ALA A 87 -2.76 -16.17 -11.92
CA ALA A 87 -2.45 -15.54 -10.64
C ALA A 87 -1.00 -15.03 -10.55
N GLN A 88 -0.03 -15.77 -11.11
CA GLN A 88 1.37 -15.34 -11.15
C GLN A 88 1.59 -14.18 -12.12
N TYR A 89 0.92 -14.19 -13.28
CA TYR A 89 0.94 -13.06 -14.21
C TYR A 89 0.26 -11.82 -13.62
N ALA A 90 -0.83 -11.98 -12.87
CA ALA A 90 -1.48 -10.89 -12.14
C ALA A 90 -0.54 -10.29 -11.07
N MET A 91 0.27 -11.11 -10.38
CA MET A 91 1.31 -10.60 -9.47
C MET A 91 2.35 -9.75 -10.21
N ALA A 92 2.85 -10.22 -11.36
CA ALA A 92 3.78 -9.47 -12.19
C ALA A 92 3.19 -8.14 -12.69
N SER A 93 1.92 -8.17 -13.11
CA SER A 93 1.16 -6.97 -13.50
C SER A 93 1.09 -5.95 -12.37
N ARG A 94 0.78 -6.41 -11.15
CA ARG A 94 0.71 -5.53 -9.97
C ARG A 94 2.05 -4.90 -9.65
N THR A 95 3.14 -5.68 -9.68
CA THR A 95 4.49 -5.15 -9.46
C THR A 95 4.89 -4.13 -10.54
N ALA A 96 4.53 -4.35 -11.80
CA ALA A 96 4.75 -3.38 -12.87
C ALA A 96 3.94 -2.08 -12.67
N LEU A 97 2.66 -2.20 -12.26
CA LEU A 97 1.81 -1.06 -11.94
C LEU A 97 2.37 -0.22 -10.77
N GLU A 98 2.89 -0.86 -9.72
CA GLU A 98 3.60 -0.15 -8.65
C GLU A 98 4.79 0.66 -9.18
N GLY A 99 5.59 0.08 -10.09
CA GLY A 99 6.67 0.78 -10.76
C GLY A 99 6.18 1.99 -11.58
N LEU A 100 5.04 1.87 -12.26
CA LEU A 100 4.44 2.97 -13.01
C LEU A 100 3.93 4.09 -12.09
N HIS A 101 3.44 3.77 -10.89
CA HIS A 101 3.09 4.78 -9.88
C HIS A 101 4.31 5.55 -9.38
N TYR A 102 5.45 4.86 -9.16
CA TYR A 102 6.72 5.54 -8.87
C TYR A 102 7.17 6.45 -10.03
N LEU A 103 7.04 5.98 -11.27
CA LEU A 103 7.38 6.79 -12.43
C LEU A 103 6.47 8.02 -12.58
N ARG A 104 5.17 7.87 -12.29
CA ARG A 104 4.21 8.97 -12.21
C ARG A 104 4.62 10.00 -11.15
N ALA A 105 5.08 9.53 -9.99
CA ALA A 105 5.60 10.38 -8.92
C ALA A 105 6.87 11.13 -9.34
N ALA A 106 7.80 10.47 -10.04
CA ALA A 106 8.99 11.11 -10.58
C ALA A 106 8.64 12.23 -11.55
N ARG A 107 7.72 11.98 -12.51
CA ARG A 107 7.22 13.01 -13.45
C ARG A 107 6.59 14.18 -12.71
N THR A 108 5.78 13.91 -11.70
CA THR A 108 5.13 14.94 -10.88
C THR A 108 6.13 15.80 -10.13
N SER A 109 7.19 15.22 -9.56
CA SER A 109 8.28 15.95 -8.90
C SER A 109 9.08 16.84 -9.85
N LEU A 110 9.13 16.48 -11.13
CA LEU A 110 9.74 17.26 -12.19
C LEU A 110 8.80 18.33 -12.77
N GLY A 111 7.57 18.44 -12.27
CA GLY A 111 6.55 19.34 -12.82
C GLY A 111 6.06 18.93 -14.21
N LEU A 112 6.28 17.68 -14.62
CA LEU A 112 5.83 17.15 -15.90
C LEU A 112 4.40 16.60 -15.78
N ASP A 113 3.73 16.48 -16.93
CA ASP A 113 2.49 15.71 -17.00
C ASP A 113 2.72 14.29 -16.44
N PRO A 114 1.99 13.86 -15.39
CA PRO A 114 2.14 12.53 -14.81
C PRO A 114 1.84 11.38 -15.78
N GLY A 115 1.18 11.67 -16.90
CA GLY A 115 0.82 10.68 -17.92
C GLY A 115 -0.55 10.03 -17.66
N PRO A 116 -0.90 8.99 -18.43
CA PRO A 116 -2.23 8.38 -18.40
C PRO A 116 -2.58 7.85 -17.01
N ALA A 117 -3.87 7.83 -16.70
CA ALA A 117 -4.37 7.25 -15.47
C ALA A 117 -3.96 5.78 -15.36
N LEU A 118 -3.52 5.38 -14.18
CA LEU A 118 -3.16 4.00 -13.87
C LEU A 118 -4.29 3.37 -13.06
N PRO A 119 -4.50 2.05 -13.20
CA PRO A 119 -5.31 1.30 -12.26
C PRO A 119 -4.94 1.62 -10.80
N ASP A 120 -5.96 1.73 -9.96
CA ASP A 120 -5.78 1.85 -8.53
C ASP A 120 -5.17 0.55 -7.98
N LEU A 121 -4.20 0.67 -7.09
CA LEU A 121 -3.60 -0.46 -6.38
C LEU A 121 -4.48 -0.96 -5.23
N GLY A 122 -5.64 -0.33 -5.02
CA GLY A 122 -6.58 -0.59 -3.95
C GLY A 122 -6.04 -0.05 -2.63
N THR A 123 -5.39 1.11 -2.64
CA THR A 123 -4.75 1.71 -1.47
C THR A 123 -5.37 3.08 -1.20
N GLY A 124 -5.54 3.44 0.07
CA GLY A 124 -6.02 4.78 0.41
C GLY A 124 -5.04 5.85 -0.09
N ALA A 125 -5.47 7.10 -0.25
CA ALA A 125 -4.58 8.21 -0.60
C ALA A 125 -4.41 9.16 0.60
N ILE A 126 -3.23 9.76 0.75
CA ILE A 126 -3.05 10.86 1.69
C ILE A 126 -3.85 12.07 1.18
N THR A 127 -4.82 12.55 1.97
CA THR A 127 -5.65 13.72 1.63
C THR A 127 -5.29 14.96 2.46
N ALA A 128 -4.65 14.79 3.61
CA ALA A 128 -4.27 15.88 4.50
C ALA A 128 -3.07 16.68 3.95
N ARG A 129 -3.18 18.02 3.91
CA ARG A 129 -2.09 18.91 3.43
C ARG A 129 -0.93 19.07 4.42
N ASN A 130 -1.18 18.90 5.72
CA ASN A 130 -0.21 19.10 6.80
C ASN A 130 -0.10 17.86 7.71
N GLY A 131 -0.04 16.66 7.12
CA GLY A 131 0.02 15.41 7.86
C GLY A 131 1.37 15.21 8.55
N ARG A 132 1.64 15.92 9.64
CA ARG A 132 2.83 15.73 10.47
C ARG A 132 2.50 14.89 11.69
N VAL A 133 3.32 13.92 12.04
CA VAL A 133 3.13 13.06 13.21
C VAL A 133 4.45 12.93 13.94
N THR A 134 4.44 13.09 15.26
CA THR A 134 5.63 12.84 16.08
C THR A 134 5.57 11.44 16.67
N VAL A 135 6.60 10.64 16.43
CA VAL A 135 6.75 9.27 16.94
C VAL A 135 8.10 9.18 17.62
N ASP A 136 8.15 8.75 18.89
CA ASP A 136 9.39 8.62 19.67
C ASP A 136 10.29 9.87 19.60
N GLY A 137 9.69 11.06 19.69
CA GLY A 137 10.39 12.35 19.63
C GLY A 137 10.85 12.80 18.23
N ARG A 138 10.56 12.03 17.17
CA ARG A 138 10.89 12.38 15.78
C ARG A 138 9.63 12.77 15.01
N THR A 139 9.66 13.90 14.32
CA THR A 139 8.54 14.36 13.49
C THR A 139 8.65 13.79 12.08
N TYR A 140 7.61 13.07 11.67
CA TYR A 140 7.40 12.55 10.33
C TYR A 140 6.35 13.41 9.62
N ALA A 141 6.49 13.58 8.31
CA ALA A 141 5.54 14.31 7.49
C ALA A 141 5.03 13.42 6.35
N ALA A 142 3.78 13.65 5.97
CA ALA A 142 3.09 13.04 4.86
C ALA A 142 2.33 14.11 4.07
N SER A 143 2.32 13.98 2.75
CA SER A 143 1.73 14.96 1.83
C SER A 143 1.16 14.28 0.57
N PRO A 144 0.08 14.82 -0.02
CA PRO A 144 -0.40 14.40 -1.33
C PRO A 144 0.51 14.86 -2.48
N ARG A 145 1.42 15.82 -2.23
CA ARG A 145 2.30 16.44 -3.24
C ARG A 145 3.77 16.32 -2.84
N PRO A 146 4.69 16.25 -3.83
CA PRO A 146 6.11 16.30 -3.54
C PRO A 146 6.47 17.63 -2.88
N GLY A 147 7.50 17.60 -2.04
CA GLY A 147 8.04 18.79 -1.39
C GLY A 147 9.30 18.44 -0.60
N ASP A 148 10.06 19.47 -0.22
CA ASP A 148 11.37 19.29 0.43
C ASP A 148 11.27 18.51 1.75
N ALA A 149 10.16 18.68 2.48
CA ALA A 149 9.91 17.95 3.72
C ALA A 149 9.41 16.50 3.52
N THR A 150 9.02 16.13 2.29
CA THR A 150 8.49 14.80 1.97
C THR A 150 9.05 14.30 0.64
N PRO A 151 10.36 13.98 0.56
CA PRO A 151 11.00 13.63 -0.70
C PRO A 151 10.75 12.18 -1.14
N TYR A 152 10.15 11.35 -0.27
CA TYR A 152 10.01 9.91 -0.47
C TYR A 152 8.59 9.55 -0.92
N TYR A 153 8.41 9.08 -2.15
CA TYR A 153 7.11 8.59 -2.60
C TYR A 153 6.88 7.12 -2.22
N TYR A 154 5.65 6.79 -1.81
CA TYR A 154 5.17 5.44 -1.61
C TYR A 154 3.83 5.27 -2.34
N PRO A 155 3.65 4.23 -3.20
CA PRO A 155 2.42 4.02 -3.94
C PRO A 155 1.25 3.50 -3.07
N GLY A 156 1.48 3.25 -1.78
CA GLY A 156 0.52 2.60 -0.90
C GLY A 156 0.70 1.08 -0.94
N GLY A 157 0.11 0.40 0.05
CA GLY A 157 0.17 -1.06 0.11
C GLY A 157 -0.17 -1.60 1.48
N VAL A 158 0.11 -2.88 1.71
CA VAL A 158 -0.04 -3.51 3.02
C VAL A 158 1.33 -3.66 3.65
N VAL A 159 1.52 -3.08 4.83
CA VAL A 159 2.73 -3.24 5.66
C VAL A 159 2.31 -3.85 6.99
N SER A 160 2.87 -5.02 7.33
CA SER A 160 2.53 -5.77 8.55
C SER A 160 1.02 -5.99 8.74
N GLY A 161 0.32 -6.34 7.66
CA GLY A 161 -1.13 -6.59 7.68
C GLY A 161 -2.01 -5.33 7.71
N ARG A 162 -1.42 -4.12 7.72
CA ARG A 162 -2.14 -2.85 7.74
C ARG A 162 -2.05 -2.13 6.41
N GLN A 163 -3.19 -1.59 5.96
CA GLN A 163 -3.26 -0.83 4.72
C GLN A 163 -2.73 0.59 4.94
N MET A 164 -1.73 0.95 4.13
CA MET A 164 -0.99 2.19 4.20
C MET A 164 -1.35 3.04 2.98
N PRO A 165 -1.68 4.33 3.18
CA PRO A 165 -2.06 5.17 2.07
C PRO A 165 -0.86 5.46 1.16
N GLY A 166 -1.13 5.70 -0.12
CA GLY A 166 -0.15 6.23 -1.05
C GLY A 166 0.05 7.73 -0.87
N GLY A 167 1.29 8.19 -1.09
CA GLY A 167 1.66 9.60 -1.07
C GLY A 167 3.13 9.83 -0.80
N TRP A 168 3.46 11.07 -0.44
CA TRP A 168 4.81 11.53 -0.17
C TRP A 168 5.09 11.55 1.33
N TYR A 169 6.26 11.10 1.73
CA TYR A 169 6.67 10.93 3.12
C TYR A 169 8.04 11.57 3.38
N SER A 170 8.28 11.97 4.63
CA SER A 170 9.56 12.53 5.08
C SER A 170 10.64 11.49 5.32
N ALA A 171 10.26 10.20 5.42
CA ALA A 171 11.19 9.09 5.57
C ALA A 171 10.65 7.84 4.84
N PRO A 172 11.53 6.99 4.28
CA PRO A 172 11.14 5.77 3.56
C PRO A 172 10.90 4.59 4.52
N TRP A 173 10.01 4.77 5.49
CA TRP A 173 9.77 3.82 6.60
C TRP A 173 9.29 2.43 6.14
N TRP A 174 8.64 2.33 4.97
CA TRP A 174 8.24 1.04 4.41
C TRP A 174 9.45 0.21 3.97
N LYS A 175 10.54 0.84 3.54
CA LYS A 175 11.77 0.13 3.16
C LYS A 175 12.38 -0.58 4.36
N THR A 176 12.39 0.08 5.52
CA THR A 176 12.86 -0.55 6.76
C THR A 176 11.90 -1.62 7.25
N ALA A 177 10.59 -1.42 7.13
CA ALA A 177 9.60 -2.45 7.46
C ALA A 177 9.73 -3.70 6.58
N LEU A 178 10.08 -3.56 5.29
CA LEU A 178 10.26 -4.68 4.36
C LEU A 178 11.56 -5.48 4.61
N VAL A 179 12.64 -4.79 5.02
CA VAL A 179 13.91 -5.44 5.40
C VAL A 179 13.80 -6.11 6.78
N ALA A 180 12.88 -5.65 7.64
CA ALA A 180 12.79 -6.02 9.05
C ALA A 180 11.75 -7.11 9.37
N GLY A 181 11.65 -8.15 8.55
CA GLY A 181 10.83 -9.34 8.83
C GLY A 181 11.20 -10.12 10.11
N ALA A 182 12.16 -9.66 10.93
CA ALA A 182 12.57 -10.35 12.15
C ALA A 182 12.98 -9.47 13.37
N ALA A 183 13.14 -8.13 13.28
CA ALA A 183 13.74 -7.39 14.41
C ALA A 183 13.45 -5.87 14.56
N GLY A 184 12.41 -5.30 13.93
CA GLY A 184 12.21 -3.83 13.96
C GLY A 184 10.85 -3.36 14.43
N ALA A 185 10.57 -3.33 15.73
CA ALA A 185 9.34 -2.74 16.28
C ALA A 185 9.09 -1.29 15.80
N GLY A 186 10.15 -0.52 15.51
CA GLY A 186 10.04 0.89 15.13
C GLY A 186 9.32 1.17 13.80
N GLY A 187 9.40 0.28 12.80
CA GLY A 187 8.72 0.48 11.51
C GLY A 187 7.20 0.33 11.62
N VAL A 188 6.75 -0.61 12.44
CA VAL A 188 5.33 -0.87 12.72
C VAL A 188 4.74 0.22 13.62
N ILE A 189 5.47 0.62 14.68
CA ILE A 189 5.06 1.71 15.59
C ILE A 189 4.93 3.03 14.81
N LEU A 190 5.89 3.32 13.94
CA LEU A 190 5.84 4.50 13.08
C LEU A 190 4.64 4.45 12.14
N ALA A 191 4.40 3.31 11.48
CA ALA A 191 3.27 3.17 10.59
C ALA A 191 1.92 3.37 11.33
N ASP A 192 1.79 2.83 12.55
CA ASP A 192 0.60 3.00 13.39
C ASP A 192 0.38 4.44 13.84
N ALA A 193 1.41 5.10 14.34
CA ALA A 193 1.30 6.49 14.75
C ALA A 193 1.01 7.41 13.55
N LEU A 194 1.61 7.14 12.39
CA LEU A 194 1.40 7.93 11.18
C LEU A 194 -0.02 7.76 10.64
N LEU A 195 -0.60 6.55 10.73
CA LEU A 195 -2.02 6.30 10.45
C LEU A 195 -2.97 7.01 11.43
N ASP A 196 -2.71 6.91 12.73
CA ASP A 196 -3.55 7.56 13.75
C ASP A 196 -3.48 9.09 13.61
N GLY A 197 -2.30 9.65 13.38
CA GLY A 197 -2.11 11.08 13.12
C GLY A 197 -2.61 11.58 11.77
N LEU A 198 -2.76 10.71 10.75
CA LEU A 198 -3.44 11.04 9.49
C LEU A 198 -4.97 10.97 9.63
N ARG A 199 -5.49 10.14 10.54
CA ARG A 199 -6.93 9.99 10.82
C ARG A 199 -7.47 11.07 11.74
N ARG A 200 -6.67 11.53 12.71
CA ARG A 200 -7.03 12.64 13.59
C ARG A 200 -6.74 13.96 12.87
N PRO A 201 -7.74 14.80 12.59
CA PRO A 201 -7.48 16.18 12.21
C PRO A 201 -6.68 16.84 13.34
N HIS A 202 -5.53 17.42 13.04
CA HIS A 202 -4.79 18.22 14.03
C HIS A 202 -5.65 19.38 14.51
N GLY A 203 -6.26 19.18 15.68
CA GLY A 203 -7.11 20.13 16.36
C GLY A 203 -7.48 19.60 17.74
N GLY A 204 -6.57 19.75 18.70
CA GLY A 204 -6.84 19.45 20.11
C GLY A 204 -5.70 18.70 20.79
N GLY A 205 -4.69 19.44 21.23
CA GLY A 205 -3.76 18.89 22.22
C GLY A 205 -4.49 18.75 23.57
N PRO A 206 -4.26 17.68 24.35
CA PRO A 206 -4.61 17.69 25.76
C PRO A 206 -3.41 18.24 26.54
N MET A 207 -3.39 19.56 26.74
CA MET A 207 -2.98 20.06 28.06
C MET A 207 -4.16 19.81 28.99
N ALA A 208 -4.19 18.64 29.61
CA ALA A 208 -4.96 18.39 30.81
C ALA A 208 -3.94 18.02 31.89
N GLY A 209 -3.36 19.06 32.51
CA GLY A 209 -2.70 18.89 33.78
C GLY A 209 -3.72 18.46 34.84
N PRO A 210 -3.27 17.81 35.92
CA PRO A 210 -4.12 17.53 37.06
C PRO A 210 -4.52 18.87 37.69
N ASP A 211 -5.71 18.93 38.29
CA ASP A 211 -6.26 20.08 39.03
C ASP A 211 -7.17 21.02 38.22
N GLY A 212 -8.46 20.63 38.18
CA GLY A 212 -9.56 21.45 37.67
C GLY A 212 -10.89 20.98 38.26
N PHE A 213 -10.99 21.05 39.59
CA PHE A 213 -12.19 20.79 40.38
C PHE A 213 -13.37 21.70 39.99
N GLY A 214 -14.58 21.13 39.98
CA GLY A 214 -15.78 21.81 40.46
C GLY A 214 -16.80 22.27 39.40
N GLY A 215 -18.04 21.78 39.52
CA GLY A 215 -19.18 22.45 38.89
C GLY A 215 -20.39 21.56 38.56
N LEU A 216 -20.99 20.92 39.56
CA LEU A 216 -22.39 20.51 39.49
C LEU A 216 -23.27 21.77 39.33
N GLY A 217 -24.25 21.73 38.43
CA GLY A 217 -25.43 22.61 38.50
C GLY A 217 -25.84 23.25 37.17
N GLY A 218 -27.03 22.91 36.68
CA GLY A 218 -27.67 23.64 35.59
C GLY A 218 -28.71 22.86 34.79
N VAL A 219 -29.69 22.26 35.48
CA VAL A 219 -30.97 21.89 34.85
C VAL A 219 -31.71 23.18 34.48
N GLY A 220 -32.04 23.35 33.20
CA GLY A 220 -32.76 24.50 32.68
C GLY A 220 -33.70 24.08 31.56
N ASP A 221 -34.97 23.90 31.95
CA ASP A 221 -36.15 23.66 31.13
C ASP A 221 -36.25 24.59 29.91
N PHE A 222 -36.61 24.02 28.75
CA PHE A 222 -37.19 24.76 27.64
C PHE A 222 -38.60 24.25 27.36
N ALA A 223 -39.59 24.96 27.90
CA ALA A 223 -41.00 24.80 27.52
C ALA A 223 -41.76 26.13 27.62
N GLY A 224 -42.31 26.58 26.49
CA GLY A 224 -43.66 27.15 26.43
C GLY A 224 -43.87 28.66 26.50
N ARG A 225 -44.16 29.23 25.31
CA ARG A 225 -45.25 30.17 24.93
C ARG A 225 -45.47 31.53 25.66
N PHE A 226 -45.74 32.49 24.76
CA PHE A 226 -46.31 33.84 24.85
C PHE A 226 -45.33 34.99 25.09
#